data_AF-A0A1T4WM49-F1
#
_entry.id   AF-A0A1T4WM49-F1
#
_cell.length_a   1.000
_cell.length_b   1.000
_cell.length_c   1.000
_cell.angle_alpha   90.00
_cell.angle_beta   90.00
_cell.angle_gamma   90.00
#
_symmetry.space_group_name_H-M   'P 1'
#
loop_
_entity.id
_entity.type
_entity.pdbx_description
1 polymer ?
#
loop_
_entity_poly.entity_id
_entity_poly.type
_entity_poly.pdbx_seq_one_letter_code
_entity_poly.pdbx_strand_id
1 'polypeptide(L)'
;MNKILYYDRVHLRALQEAELPVDERELIIQIVPNYEADVLSGRISADAPLAKAVLHRRQGDVVTVRTRDQSIPMRILDVEKSRAAG
;
A
#
# COMPACT_ATOMS: atom_id res chain seq x y z
N MET A 1 -0.93 18.43 -5.19
CA MET A 1 -0.53 17.02 -5.28
C MET A 1 -1.17 16.25 -4.13
N ASN A 2 -2.04 15.29 -4.45
CA ASN A 2 -2.95 14.70 -3.47
C ASN A 2 -2.26 13.61 -2.65
N LYS A 3 -2.22 13.79 -1.33
CA LYS A 3 -1.73 12.77 -0.39
C LYS A 3 -2.67 11.56 -0.39
N ILE A 4 -2.12 10.38 -0.13
CA ILE A 4 -2.89 9.17 0.16
C ILE A 4 -3.55 9.34 1.54
N LEU A 5 -4.86 9.11 1.57
CA LEU A 5 -5.72 9.19 2.76
C LEU A 5 -6.33 7.82 3.07
N TYR A 6 -7.08 7.75 4.17
CA TYR A 6 -7.93 6.60 4.47
C TYR A 6 -8.87 6.30 3.31
N TYR A 7 -9.14 5.01 3.13
CA TYR A 7 -10.00 4.43 2.10
C TYR A 7 -9.48 4.56 0.65
N ASP A 8 -8.42 5.32 0.38
CA ASP A 8 -7.77 5.28 -0.92
C ASP A 8 -7.23 3.88 -1.20
N ARG A 9 -7.37 3.43 -2.46
CA ARG A 9 -6.76 2.20 -2.94
C ARG A 9 -5.41 2.51 -3.55
N VAL A 10 -4.38 1.82 -3.12
CA VAL A 10 -2.99 2.09 -3.50
C VAL A 10 -2.42 0.87 -4.19
N HIS A 11 -1.89 1.07 -5.39
CA HIS A 11 -1.17 0.04 -6.15
C HIS A 11 0.33 0.25 -5.97
N LEU A 12 1.00 -0.78 -5.46
CA LEU A 12 2.42 -0.82 -5.18
C LEU A 12 3.09 -1.85 -6.10
N ARG A 13 4.31 -1.55 -6.53
CA ARG A 13 5.16 -2.52 -7.24
C ARG A 13 6.57 -2.51 -6.68
N ALA A 14 7.14 -3.70 -6.46
CA ALA A 14 8.52 -3.88 -6.06
C ALA A 14 9.49 -3.35 -7.12
N LEU A 15 10.58 -2.70 -6.69
CA LEU A 15 11.62 -2.23 -7.61
C LEU A 15 12.57 -3.35 -8.06
N GLN A 16 12.68 -4.43 -7.28
CA GLN A 16 13.54 -5.57 -7.55
C GLN A 16 12.69 -6.79 -7.93
N GLU A 17 12.05 -6.70 -9.09
CA GLU A 17 11.11 -7.73 -9.55
C GLU A 17 11.77 -9.08 -9.83
N ALA A 18 13.04 -9.09 -10.27
CA ALA A 18 13.72 -10.30 -10.73
C ALA A 18 13.92 -11.38 -9.63
N GLU A 19 13.95 -10.96 -8.36
CA GLU A 19 14.20 -11.83 -7.21
C GLU A 19 12.90 -12.26 -6.50
N LEU A 20 11.75 -11.73 -6.92
CA LEU A 20 10.45 -12.01 -6.31
C LEU A 20 9.56 -12.88 -7.23
N PRO A 21 8.79 -13.81 -6.66
CA PRO A 21 7.67 -14.46 -7.34
C PRO A 21 6.74 -13.42 -7.98
N VAL A 22 6.14 -13.77 -9.12
CA VAL A 22 5.33 -12.81 -9.92
C VAL A 22 4.16 -12.23 -9.10
N ASP A 23 3.56 -13.05 -8.24
CA ASP A 23 2.47 -12.71 -7.32
C ASP A 23 2.90 -11.84 -6.13
N GLU A 24 4.20 -11.75 -5.84
CA GLU A 24 4.75 -10.89 -4.77
C GLU A 24 5.30 -9.55 -5.29
N ARG A 25 5.37 -9.37 -6.62
CA ARG A 25 5.89 -8.13 -7.23
C ARG A 25 4.94 -6.95 -7.09
N GLU A 26 3.65 -7.22 -6.99
CA GLU A 26 2.61 -6.19 -6.92
C GLU A 26 1.69 -6.39 -5.74
N LEU A 27 1.20 -5.28 -5.21
CA LEU A 27 0.29 -5.28 -4.09
C LEU A 27 -0.75 -4.17 -4.25
N ILE A 28 -2.02 -4.53 -4.08
CA ILE A 28 -3.12 -3.57 -4.06
C ILE A 28 -3.74 -3.58 -2.66
N ILE A 29 -3.76 -2.42 -2.03
CA ILE A 29 -4.21 -2.26 -0.65
C ILE A 29 -5.21 -1.12 -0.53
N GLN A 30 -6.09 -1.22 0.46
CA GLN A 30 -6.92 -0.12 0.93
C GLN A 30 -6.64 0.11 2.42
N ILE A 31 -6.26 1.34 2.78
CA ILE A 31 -5.93 1.66 4.17
C ILE A 31 -7.21 2.03 4.92
N VAL A 32 -7.57 1.24 5.94
CA VAL A 32 -8.84 1.37 6.67
C VAL A 32 -8.60 1.44 8.19
N PRO A 33 -9.58 1.91 8.98
CA PRO A 33 -9.52 1.78 10.43
C PRO A 33 -9.34 0.32 10.89
N ASN A 34 -8.72 0.12 12.05
CA ASN A 34 -8.35 -1.21 12.53
C ASN A 34 -9.53 -2.20 12.62
N TYR A 35 -10.73 -1.72 12.98
CA TYR A 35 -11.93 -2.57 13.12
C TYR A 35 -12.55 -2.98 11.77
N GLU A 36 -12.12 -2.38 10.66
CA GLU A 36 -12.56 -2.71 9.30
C GLU A 36 -11.53 -3.52 8.50
N ALA A 37 -10.39 -3.84 9.12
CA ALA A 37 -9.29 -4.52 8.46
C ALA A 37 -9.68 -5.96 8.09
N ASP A 38 -9.42 -6.32 6.84
CA ASP A 38 -9.60 -7.64 6.28
C ASP A 38 -8.54 -7.87 5.21
N VAL A 39 -7.49 -8.60 5.60
CA VAL A 39 -6.33 -8.86 4.74
C VAL A 39 -6.72 -9.64 3.49
N LEU A 40 -7.74 -10.51 3.57
CA LEU A 40 -8.17 -11.32 2.43
C LEU A 40 -8.78 -10.46 1.31
N SER A 41 -9.41 -9.34 1.65
CA SER A 41 -9.93 -8.37 0.67
C SER A 41 -8.95 -7.23 0.36
N GLY A 42 -7.72 -7.27 0.88
CA GLY A 42 -6.71 -6.22 0.71
C GLY A 42 -6.96 -4.97 1.56
N ARG A 43 -7.86 -5.04 2.55
CA ARG A 43 -8.13 -3.96 3.51
C ARG A 43 -7.17 -4.08 4.68
N ILE A 44 -6.23 -3.16 4.78
CA ILE A 44 -5.20 -3.17 5.83
C ILE A 44 -5.45 -2.07 6.86
N SER A 45 -5.29 -2.44 8.13
CA SER A 45 -5.36 -1.49 9.25
C SER A 45 -4.34 -0.37 9.07
N ALA A 46 -4.75 0.88 9.33
CA ALA A 46 -3.86 2.02 9.38
C ALA A 46 -2.73 1.89 10.40
N ASP A 47 -2.88 0.99 11.39
CA ASP A 47 -1.83 0.69 12.36
C ASP A 47 -0.73 -0.24 11.82
N ALA A 48 -0.97 -0.90 10.68
CA ALA A 48 -0.02 -1.81 10.06
C ALA A 48 1.23 -1.07 9.56
N PRO A 49 2.43 -1.69 9.62
CA PRO A 49 3.67 -1.06 9.15
C PRO A 49 3.59 -0.56 7.70
N LEU A 50 2.96 -1.36 6.81
CA LEU A 50 2.77 -0.99 5.41
C LEU A 50 1.87 0.24 5.26
N ALA A 51 0.73 0.26 5.95
CA ALA A 51 -0.18 1.39 5.90
C ALA A 51 0.49 2.68 6.38
N LYS A 52 1.28 2.61 7.47
CA LYS A 52 2.07 3.75 7.97
C LYS A 52 3.13 4.24 6.99
N ALA A 53 3.75 3.34 6.23
CA ALA A 53 4.74 3.71 5.21
C ALA A 53 4.10 4.45 4.02
N VAL A 54 2.86 4.08 3.68
CA VAL A 54 2.12 4.57 2.51
C VAL A 54 1.25 5.80 2.81
N LEU A 55 0.68 5.90 4.02
CA LEU A 55 -0.14 7.05 4.42
C LEU A 55 0.62 8.37 4.22
N HIS A 56 -0.09 9.39 3.73
CA HIS A 56 0.44 10.71 3.42
C HIS A 56 1.51 10.79 2.32
N ARG A 57 1.91 9.66 1.73
CA ARG A 57 2.71 9.60 0.50
C ARG A 57 1.86 9.92 -0.72
N ARG A 58 2.47 9.84 -1.89
CA ARG A 58 1.87 10.19 -3.18
C ARG A 58 2.28 9.19 -4.25
N GLN A 59 1.54 9.19 -5.36
CA GLN A 59 1.93 8.47 -6.56
C GLN A 59 3.35 8.85 -6.99
N GLY A 60 4.15 7.85 -7.37
CA GLY A 60 5.56 7.99 -7.74
C GLY A 60 6.54 7.87 -6.57
N ASP A 61 6.09 8.03 -5.32
CA ASP A 61 6.96 7.85 -4.15
C ASP A 61 7.40 6.39 -4.03
N VAL A 62 8.60 6.20 -3.46
CA VAL A 62 9.12 4.88 -3.08
C VAL A 62 9.04 4.74 -1.57
N VAL A 63 8.48 3.63 -1.11
CA VAL A 63 8.36 3.23 0.29
C VAL A 63 9.12 1.93 0.53
N THR A 64 9.61 1.73 1.74
CA THR A 64 10.24 0.46 2.13
C THR A 64 9.26 -0.37 2.93
N VAL A 65 8.89 -1.52 2.41
CA VAL A 65 8.05 -2.50 3.10
C VAL A 65 8.96 -3.44 3.88
N ARG A 66 8.81 -3.48 5.20
CA ARG A 66 9.56 -4.40 6.05
C ARG A 66 8.75 -5.68 6.27
N THR A 67 9.27 -6.79 5.79
CA THR A 67 8.84 -8.14 6.19
C THR A 67 9.73 -8.62 7.34
N ARG A 68 9.51 -9.84 7.86
CA ARG A 68 10.31 -10.35 8.99
C ARG A 68 11.80 -10.43 8.67
N ASP A 69 12.13 -10.79 7.44
CA ASP A 69 13.51 -11.12 7.05
C ASP A 69 14.10 -10.16 6.01
N GLN A 70 13.28 -9.31 5.41
CA GLN A 70 13.69 -8.46 4.27
C GLN A 70 13.04 -7.08 4.29
N SER A 71 13.70 -6.13 3.63
CA SER A 71 13.18 -4.79 3.36
C SER A 71 13.04 -4.61 1.85
N ILE A 72 11.81 -4.57 1.37
CA ILE A 72 11.50 -4.53 -0.06
C ILE A 72 11.13 -3.09 -0.44
N PRO A 73 11.92 -2.41 -1.30
CA PRO A 73 11.54 -1.10 -1.82
C PRO A 73 10.43 -1.26 -2.86
N MET A 74 9.32 -0.55 -2.63
CA MET A 74 8.15 -0.55 -3.51
C MET A 74 7.80 0.87 -3.96
N ARG A 75 7.45 1.04 -5.23
CA ARG A 75 6.94 2.29 -5.79
C ARG A 75 5.43 2.31 -5.76
N ILE A 76 4.85 3.45 -5.39
CA ILE A 76 3.41 3.72 -5.54
C ILE A 76 3.14 4.02 -7.02
N LEU A 77 2.51 3.09 -7.71
CA LEU A 77 2.20 3.21 -9.14
C LEU A 77 0.95 4.04 -9.38
N ASP A 78 -0.10 3.80 -8.59
CA ASP A 78 -1.38 4.45 -8.74
C ASP A 78 -2.12 4.59 -7.39
N VAL A 79 -3.01 5.58 -7.33
CA VAL A 79 -3.85 5.87 -6.17
C VAL A 79 -5.28 6.13 -6.64
N GLU A 80 -6.14 5.13 -6.49
CA GLU A 80 -7.56 5.27 -6.71
C GLU A 80 -8.19 5.94 -5.49
N LYS A 81 -8.70 7.16 -5.68
CA LYS A 81 -9.34 7.89 -4.59
C LYS A 81 -10.65 7.24 -4.23
N SER A 82 -10.83 6.96 -2.93
CA SER A 82 -12.16 6.67 -2.42
C SER A 82 -13.02 7.90 -2.69
N ARG A 83 -14.00 7.76 -3.59
CA ARG A 83 -15.14 8.66 -3.59
C ARG A 83 -15.89 8.35 -2.30
N ALA A 84 -15.48 8.96 -1.20
CA ALA A 84 -16.40 9.17 -0.10
C ALA A 84 -17.62 9.85 -0.71
N ALA A 85 -18.75 9.14 -0.72
CA ALA A 85 -20.04 9.74 -0.97
C ALA A 85 -20.13 10.99 -0.09
N GLY A 86 -20.46 12.12 -0.72
CA GLY A 86 -20.77 13.36 -0.01
C GLY A 86 -21.96 13.19 0.91
#